data_AF-A0A8T5S3E5-F1
#
_entry.id   AF-A0A8T5S3E5-F1
#
_cell.length_a   1.000
_cell.length_b   1.000
_cell.length_c   1.000
_cell.angle_alpha   90.00
_cell.angle_beta   90.00
_cell.angle_gamma   90.00
#
_symmetry.space_group_name_H-M   'P 1'
#
loop_
_entity.id
_entity.type
_entity.pdbx_description
1 polymer ?
#
loop_
_entity_poly.entity_id
_entity_poly.type
_entity_poly.pdbx_seq_one_letter_code
_entity_poly.pdbx_strand_id
1 'polypeptide(L)'
;MNQIPIKSDLRSVINQYQTKDFLEDLKNELTKILPSQLIIDGHEMKMYYNGSVTDSTMSFLLYRYKNRIKRIKRNIREGNSNYKIAKDELKEWETNLISVIGIKSLNITKLINIYRTKNNDLPISRKKGYKVLNFHPNLKMDYFEDINTKKKAYWLGFLWAEVYLGENNQITLDLSNKDEILIDNFIKDLGLNPDYKSSWNRMRKSGLKTYVRIRFKCVKIVKDLKNLGHIPSGLKLTKFPILRSRELV
;
A
#
# COMPACT_ATOMS: atom_id res chain seq x y z
N MET A 1 27.70 -10.29 -39.46
CA MET A 1 27.33 -8.90 -39.10
C MET A 1 25.84 -8.89 -38.81
N ASN A 2 25.44 -8.80 -37.54
CA ASN A 2 24.06 -8.53 -37.13
C ASN A 2 24.14 -7.55 -35.96
N GLN A 3 23.87 -6.28 -36.24
CA GLN A 3 23.83 -5.23 -35.23
C GLN A 3 22.57 -5.41 -34.38
N ILE A 4 22.78 -5.63 -33.08
CA ILE A 4 21.74 -5.59 -32.06
C ILE A 4 21.24 -4.14 -31.99
N PRO A 5 19.92 -3.87 -32.05
CA PRO A 5 19.43 -2.51 -31.92
C PRO A 5 19.67 -2.06 -30.48
N ILE A 6 20.58 -1.08 -30.33
CA ILE A 6 20.76 -0.30 -29.12
C ILE A 6 19.42 0.39 -28.86
N LYS A 7 18.69 -0.07 -27.84
CA LYS A 7 17.62 0.73 -27.23
C LYS A 7 18.29 1.95 -26.59
N SER A 8 18.45 2.99 -27.38
CA SER A 8 18.50 4.35 -26.88
C SER A 8 17.17 4.59 -26.17
N ASP A 9 17.21 4.77 -24.86
CA ASP A 9 16.13 5.49 -24.23
C ASP A 9 16.72 6.49 -23.24
N LEU A 10 16.65 7.74 -23.68
CA LEU A 10 16.95 8.96 -22.97
C LEU A 10 16.06 9.00 -21.72
N ARG A 11 16.49 8.32 -20.66
CA ARG A 11 16.13 8.76 -19.31
C ARG A 11 16.83 10.11 -19.12
N SER A 12 16.14 11.17 -19.53
CA SER A 12 16.39 12.50 -19.02
C SER A 12 16.66 12.34 -17.53
N VAL A 13 17.80 12.86 -17.09
CA VAL A 13 18.19 12.87 -15.68
C VAL A 13 17.22 13.82 -14.99
N ILE A 14 15.99 13.36 -14.75
CA ILE A 14 15.05 14.02 -13.85
C ILE A 14 15.70 13.85 -12.49
N ASN A 15 16.40 14.89 -12.05
CA ASN A 15 17.01 14.93 -10.74
C ASN A 15 15.90 14.71 -9.71
N GLN A 16 15.88 13.51 -9.10
CA GLN A 16 14.87 13.11 -8.14
C GLN A 16 14.87 14.10 -6.98
N TYR A 17 13.68 14.52 -6.54
CA TYR A 17 13.58 15.41 -5.39
C TYR A 17 13.74 14.58 -4.12
N GLN A 18 14.93 14.64 -3.52
CA GLN A 18 15.26 13.86 -2.33
C GLN A 18 14.33 14.22 -1.18
N THR A 19 13.88 13.21 -0.43
CA THR A 19 12.95 13.42 0.70
C THR A 19 13.55 14.31 1.77
N LYS A 20 14.87 14.28 1.98
CA LYS A 20 15.54 15.14 2.94
C LYS A 20 15.34 16.62 2.57
N ASP A 21 15.61 16.97 1.32
CA ASP A 21 15.54 18.33 0.81
C ASP A 21 14.08 18.80 0.78
N PHE A 22 13.18 17.95 0.30
CA PHE A 22 11.74 18.19 0.32
C PHE A 22 11.21 18.51 1.74
N LEU A 23 11.63 17.75 2.76
CA LEU A 23 11.21 18.01 4.13
C LEU A 23 11.76 19.34 4.69
N GLU A 24 12.93 19.79 4.24
CA GLU A 24 13.48 21.07 4.66
C GLU A 24 12.80 22.24 3.95
N ASP A 25 12.56 22.13 2.65
CA ASP A 25 11.80 23.13 1.89
C ASP A 25 10.38 23.28 2.43
N LEU A 26 9.74 22.15 2.77
CA LEU A 26 8.42 22.14 3.41
C LEU A 26 8.45 22.87 4.76
N LYS A 27 9.47 22.62 5.59
CA LYS A 27 9.64 23.29 6.88
C LYS A 27 9.86 24.79 6.70
N ASN A 28 10.66 25.19 5.72
CA ASN A 28 10.93 26.59 5.41
C ASN A 28 9.66 27.32 4.98
N GLU A 29 8.86 26.72 4.08
CA GLU A 29 7.58 27.30 3.67
C GLU A 29 6.58 27.39 4.84
N LEU A 30 6.49 26.35 5.67
CA LEU A 30 5.64 26.38 6.87
C LEU A 30 6.05 27.51 7.83
N THR A 31 7.35 27.72 8.01
CA THR A 31 7.88 28.76 8.90
C THR A 31 7.45 30.16 8.47
N LYS A 32 7.29 30.41 7.16
CA LYS A 32 6.87 31.71 6.61
C LYS A 32 5.39 32.03 6.84
N ILE A 33 4.53 31.01 6.94
CA ILE A 33 3.07 31.20 6.86
C ILE A 33 2.31 30.90 8.14
N LEU A 34 2.89 30.09 9.03
CA LEU A 34 2.24 29.75 10.30
C LEU A 34 2.20 30.97 11.24
N PRO A 35 1.17 31.11 12.08
CA PRO A 35 1.20 32.04 13.18
C PRO A 35 1.97 31.45 14.37
N SER A 36 2.34 32.29 15.35
CA SER A 36 3.13 31.86 16.53
C SER A 36 2.46 30.76 17.35
N GLN A 37 1.13 30.80 17.41
CA GLN A 37 0.26 29.84 18.08
C GLN A 37 -0.91 29.43 17.17
N LEU A 38 -1.32 28.17 17.24
CA LEU A 38 -2.54 27.65 16.61
C LEU A 38 -3.30 26.76 17.57
N ILE A 39 -4.63 26.76 17.46
CA ILE A 39 -5.48 25.74 18.07
C ILE A 39 -5.78 24.69 17.00
N ILE A 40 -5.43 23.44 17.28
CA ILE A 40 -5.66 22.31 16.39
C ILE A 40 -6.31 21.20 17.21
N ASP A 41 -7.48 20.75 16.77
CA ASP A 41 -8.27 19.73 17.47
C ASP A 41 -8.54 20.09 18.95
N GLY A 42 -8.77 21.39 19.23
CA GLY A 42 -8.99 21.91 20.59
C GLY A 42 -7.72 22.09 21.44
N HIS A 43 -6.54 21.81 20.90
CA HIS A 43 -5.27 21.97 21.60
C HIS A 43 -4.50 23.19 21.10
N GLU A 44 -4.18 24.11 22.02
CA GLU A 44 -3.27 25.21 21.73
C GLU A 44 -1.83 24.70 21.57
N MET A 45 -1.16 25.17 20.52
CA MET A 45 0.18 24.74 20.18
C MET A 45 1.05 25.92 19.79
N LYS A 46 2.23 26.02 20.41
CA LYS A 46 3.31 26.89 19.95
C LYS A 46 3.92 26.30 18.66
N MET A 47 3.90 27.08 17.58
CA MET A 47 4.40 26.60 16.29
C MET A 47 5.92 26.64 16.19
N TYR A 48 6.54 27.61 16.87
CA TYR A 48 7.97 27.90 16.72
C TYR A 48 8.79 27.51 17.94
N TYR A 49 10.03 27.16 17.67
CA TYR A 49 11.11 27.11 18.63
C TYR A 49 12.34 27.76 17.96
N ASN A 50 12.93 28.77 18.61
CA ASN A 50 14.03 29.56 18.07
C ASN A 50 13.75 30.07 16.64
N GLY A 51 12.56 30.65 16.43
CA GLY A 51 12.16 31.24 15.14
C GLY A 51 11.86 30.24 14.02
N SER A 52 11.88 28.93 14.28
CA SER A 52 11.63 27.91 13.23
C SER A 52 10.60 26.86 13.66
N VAL A 53 9.91 26.29 12.67
CA VAL A 53 8.99 25.17 12.88
C VAL A 53 9.79 23.92 13.25
N THR A 54 9.49 23.30 14.38
CA THR A 54 10.20 22.08 14.79
C THR A 54 9.72 20.85 14.01
N ASP A 55 10.56 19.80 13.95
CA ASP A 55 10.13 18.51 13.40
C ASP A 55 8.91 17.93 14.13
N SER A 56 8.73 18.26 15.42
CA SER A 56 7.57 17.83 16.21
C SER A 56 6.30 18.54 15.75
N THR A 57 6.37 19.87 15.60
CA THR A 57 5.29 20.71 15.06
C THR A 57 4.93 20.26 13.65
N MET A 58 5.93 20.10 12.77
CA MET A 58 5.70 19.62 11.40
C MET A 58 5.09 18.21 11.39
N SER A 59 5.56 17.30 12.24
CA SER A 59 4.95 15.96 12.35
C SER A 59 3.48 16.05 12.74
N PHE A 60 3.14 16.93 13.69
CA PHE A 60 1.77 17.07 14.15
C PHE A 60 0.86 17.67 13.07
N LEU A 61 1.33 18.70 12.34
CA LEU A 61 0.58 19.29 11.22
C LEU A 61 0.30 18.28 10.11
N LEU A 62 1.28 17.44 9.79
CA LEU A 62 1.19 16.51 8.65
C LEU A 62 0.47 15.19 9.00
N TYR A 63 0.64 14.69 10.22
CA TYR A 63 0.23 13.33 10.61
C TYR A 63 -0.69 13.27 11.84
N ARG A 64 -1.00 14.40 12.49
CA ARG A 64 -1.66 14.45 13.82
C ARG A 64 -0.93 13.63 14.89
N TYR A 65 0.36 13.35 14.69
CA TYR A 65 1.18 12.54 15.57
C TYR A 65 2.56 13.15 15.72
N LYS A 66 3.03 13.27 16.96
CA LYS A 66 4.36 13.81 17.26
C LYS A 66 5.43 12.77 16.89
N ASN A 67 6.55 13.22 16.31
CA ASN A 67 7.76 12.43 15.98
C ASN A 67 7.81 11.65 14.66
N ARG A 68 6.78 11.67 13.81
CA ARG A 68 6.83 10.95 12.53
C ARG A 68 7.94 11.47 11.61
N ILE A 69 8.09 12.78 11.47
CA ILE A 69 9.18 13.41 10.69
C ILE A 69 10.54 13.06 11.27
N LYS A 70 10.70 13.13 12.60
CA LYS A 70 11.95 12.75 13.27
C LYS A 70 12.36 11.31 12.92
N ARG A 71 11.40 10.37 12.92
CA ARG A 71 11.64 8.97 12.51
C ARG A 71 12.02 8.86 11.04
N ILE A 72 11.39 9.62 10.16
CA ILE A 72 11.74 9.63 8.72
C ILE A 72 13.16 10.14 8.52
N LYS A 73 13.50 11.31 9.08
CA LYS A 73 14.85 11.89 9.02
C LYS A 73 15.89 10.94 9.62
N ARG A 74 15.57 10.26 10.73
CA ARG A 74 16.44 9.23 11.32
C ARG A 74 16.69 8.07 10.35
N ASN A 75 15.64 7.50 9.74
CA ASN A 75 15.79 6.40 8.78
C ASN A 75 16.66 6.81 7.57
N ILE A 76 16.52 8.05 7.09
CA ILE A 76 17.34 8.59 6.00
C ILE A 76 18.82 8.64 6.41
N ARG A 77 19.12 9.12 7.63
CA ARG A 77 20.49 9.20 8.16
C ARG A 77 21.11 7.83 8.41
N GLU A 78 20.32 6.84 8.82
CA GLU A 78 20.76 5.46 9.11
C GLU A 78 20.96 4.59 7.85
N GLY A 79 21.01 5.21 6.66
CA GLY A 79 21.38 4.53 5.41
C GLY A 79 20.24 4.32 4.41
N ASN A 80 19.01 4.73 4.73
CA ASN A 80 17.89 4.72 3.77
C ASN A 80 17.80 6.06 3.03
N SER A 81 18.87 6.44 2.33
CA SER A 81 18.94 7.69 1.55
C SER A 81 17.82 7.79 0.52
N ASN A 82 17.40 6.66 -0.05
CA ASN A 82 16.32 6.55 -1.04
C ASN A 82 14.91 6.45 -0.41
N TYR A 83 14.75 6.81 0.87
CA TYR A 83 13.44 6.81 1.49
C TYR A 83 12.49 7.76 0.74
N LYS A 84 11.33 7.26 0.34
CA LYS A 84 10.27 8.01 -0.36
C LYS A 84 8.98 8.06 0.47
N ILE A 85 8.34 9.24 0.54
CA ILE A 85 7.03 9.42 1.18
C ILE A 85 5.96 8.76 0.31
N ALA A 86 5.03 8.01 0.90
CA ALA A 86 4.01 7.34 0.11
C ALA A 86 2.96 8.31 -0.47
N LYS A 87 2.32 7.90 -1.57
CA LYS A 87 1.29 8.70 -2.26
C LYS A 87 0.11 9.02 -1.33
N ASP A 88 -0.34 8.04 -0.54
CA ASP A 88 -1.41 8.22 0.44
C ASP A 88 -1.02 9.19 1.57
N GLU A 89 0.22 9.10 2.08
CA GLU A 89 0.76 10.02 3.07
C GLU A 89 0.79 11.46 2.52
N LEU A 90 1.26 11.68 1.30
CA LEU A 90 1.28 13.03 0.69
C LEU A 90 -0.13 13.61 0.53
N LYS A 91 -1.13 12.79 0.18
CA LYS A 91 -2.53 13.22 0.06
C LYS A 91 -3.11 13.59 1.43
N GLU A 92 -2.81 12.81 2.45
CA GLU A 92 -3.19 13.09 3.83
C GLU A 92 -2.55 14.39 4.33
N TRP A 93 -1.27 14.61 4.04
CA TRP A 93 -0.57 15.85 4.39
C TRP A 93 -1.22 17.07 3.76
N GLU A 94 -1.52 17.02 2.46
CA GLU A 94 -2.20 18.08 1.73
C GLU A 94 -3.56 18.40 2.38
N THR A 95 -4.35 17.37 2.70
CA THR A 95 -5.65 17.52 3.37
C THR A 95 -5.50 18.16 4.76
N ASN A 96 -4.57 17.66 5.56
CA ASN A 96 -4.33 18.15 6.92
C ASN A 96 -3.85 19.61 6.90
N LEU A 97 -2.95 19.97 5.99
CA LEU A 97 -2.48 21.34 5.85
C LEU A 97 -3.59 22.29 5.39
N ILE A 98 -4.35 21.92 4.36
CA ILE A 98 -5.49 22.74 3.89
C ILE A 98 -6.48 22.97 5.04
N SER A 99 -6.77 21.94 5.87
CA SER A 99 -7.69 22.09 7.01
C SER A 99 -7.18 23.05 8.10
N VAL A 100 -5.87 23.22 8.27
CA VAL A 100 -5.28 24.04 9.34
C VAL A 100 -4.99 25.47 8.88
N ILE A 101 -4.43 25.63 7.68
CA ILE A 101 -3.92 26.93 7.20
C ILE A 101 -4.66 27.47 5.96
N GLY A 102 -5.64 26.72 5.45
CA GLY A 102 -6.51 27.16 4.35
C GLY A 102 -5.72 27.60 3.11
N ILE A 103 -6.10 28.74 2.55
CA ILE A 103 -5.53 29.26 1.29
C ILE A 103 -4.01 29.51 1.35
N LYS A 104 -3.46 29.72 2.55
CA LYS A 104 -2.01 29.88 2.73
C LYS A 104 -1.21 28.61 2.40
N SER A 105 -1.88 27.45 2.24
CA SER A 105 -1.23 26.19 1.87
C SER A 105 -0.78 26.11 0.41
N LEU A 106 -1.13 27.09 -0.44
CA LEU A 106 -0.95 27.00 -1.89
C LEU A 106 0.50 26.71 -2.32
N ASN A 107 1.49 27.37 -1.72
CA ASN A 107 2.91 27.10 -2.02
C ASN A 107 3.35 25.72 -1.55
N ILE A 108 2.83 25.25 -0.41
CA ILE A 108 3.14 23.92 0.11
C ILE A 108 2.52 22.84 -0.78
N THR A 109 1.28 23.02 -1.23
CA THR A 109 0.63 22.12 -2.18
C THR A 109 1.43 22.03 -3.49
N LYS A 110 1.98 23.17 -3.96
CA LYS A 110 2.91 23.18 -5.11
C LYS A 110 4.16 22.35 -4.82
N LEU A 111 4.81 22.50 -3.66
CA LEU A 111 5.97 21.69 -3.27
C LEU A 111 5.66 20.19 -3.23
N ILE A 112 4.52 19.80 -2.63
CA ILE A 112 4.07 18.41 -2.61
C ILE A 112 3.91 17.86 -4.03
N ASN A 113 3.31 18.65 -4.94
CA ASN A 113 3.14 18.25 -6.33
C ASN A 113 4.47 18.14 -7.09
N ILE A 114 5.41 19.07 -6.87
CA ILE A 114 6.77 18.97 -7.42
C ILE A 114 7.46 17.69 -6.94
N TYR A 115 7.31 17.34 -5.66
CA TYR A 115 7.84 16.09 -5.12
C TYR A 115 7.20 14.86 -5.78
N ARG A 116 5.88 14.86 -6.00
CA ARG A 116 5.17 13.79 -6.70
C ARG A 116 5.67 13.63 -8.14
N THR A 117 5.80 14.72 -8.90
CA THR A 117 6.17 14.66 -10.33
C THR A 117 7.66 14.33 -10.54
N LYS A 118 8.54 14.70 -9.60
CA LYS A 118 9.95 14.33 -9.65
C LYS A 118 10.23 12.90 -9.16
N ASN A 119 9.25 12.23 -8.57
CA ASN A 119 9.38 10.86 -8.06
C ASN A 119 8.23 9.98 -8.60
N ASN A 120 8.37 9.46 -9.83
CA ASN A 120 7.27 8.69 -10.45
C ASN A 120 7.01 7.32 -9.78
N ASP A 121 7.99 6.80 -9.04
CA ASP A 121 8.01 5.49 -8.37
C ASP A 121 7.68 5.56 -6.86
N LEU A 122 6.93 6.58 -6.42
CA LEU A 122 6.50 6.65 -5.02
C LEU A 122 5.68 5.39 -4.63
N PRO A 123 5.92 4.83 -3.43
CA PRO A 123 5.07 3.76 -2.92
C PRO A 123 3.64 4.28 -2.76
N ILE A 124 2.65 3.42 -3.01
CA ILE A 124 1.24 3.75 -2.79
C ILE A 124 0.96 3.96 -1.30
N SER A 125 1.44 3.05 -0.45
CA SER A 125 1.28 3.17 1.00
C SER A 125 2.43 2.56 1.80
N ARG A 126 2.77 3.19 2.92
CA ARG A 126 3.65 2.62 3.97
C ARG A 126 2.88 2.12 5.19
N LYS A 127 1.57 2.35 5.26
CA LYS A 127 0.72 1.97 6.39
C LYS A 127 0.65 0.45 6.53
N LYS A 128 0.68 -0.05 7.77
CA LYS A 128 0.51 -1.49 8.04
C LYS A 128 -0.84 -1.94 7.47
N GLY A 129 -0.86 -3.07 6.75
CA GLY A 129 -2.04 -3.59 6.06
C GLY A 129 -2.24 -3.11 4.62
N TYR A 130 -1.67 -1.95 4.25
CA TYR A 130 -1.81 -1.37 2.90
C TYR A 130 -0.56 -1.48 2.04
N LYS A 131 0.57 -1.94 2.61
CA LYS A 131 1.83 -2.15 1.86
C LYS A 131 1.69 -3.09 0.67
N VAL A 132 0.69 -3.98 0.68
CA VAL A 132 0.37 -4.88 -0.43
C VAL A 132 0.07 -4.14 -1.72
N LEU A 133 -0.50 -2.92 -1.63
CA LEU A 133 -0.83 -2.10 -2.78
C LEU A 133 0.41 -1.65 -3.56
N ASN A 134 1.59 -1.61 -2.93
CA ASN A 134 2.83 -1.32 -3.64
C ASN A 134 3.21 -2.40 -4.66
N PHE A 135 2.69 -3.62 -4.50
CA PHE A 135 2.93 -4.77 -5.37
C PHE A 135 1.70 -5.08 -6.23
N HIS A 136 0.50 -4.89 -5.67
CA HIS A 136 -0.78 -5.11 -6.33
C HIS A 136 -1.62 -3.82 -6.28
N PRO A 137 -1.32 -2.80 -7.12
CA PRO A 137 -1.95 -1.49 -7.05
C PRO A 137 -3.47 -1.51 -7.29
N ASN A 138 -3.96 -2.50 -8.03
CA ASN A 138 -5.36 -2.67 -8.38
C ASN A 138 -6.10 -3.63 -7.42
N LEU A 139 -5.47 -4.06 -6.33
CA LEU A 139 -6.04 -5.03 -5.40
C LEU A 139 -7.30 -4.49 -4.75
N LYS A 140 -8.41 -5.21 -4.93
CA LYS A 140 -9.69 -4.97 -4.29
C LYS A 140 -9.65 -5.52 -2.86
N MET A 141 -9.19 -4.72 -1.91
CA MET A 141 -9.01 -5.16 -0.52
C MET A 141 -10.33 -5.50 0.20
N ASP A 142 -11.44 -4.98 -0.30
CA ASP A 142 -12.82 -5.12 0.18
C ASP A 142 -13.60 -6.25 -0.53
N TYR A 143 -12.94 -7.01 -1.41
CA TYR A 143 -13.61 -8.01 -2.27
C TYR A 143 -14.48 -9.01 -1.50
N PHE A 144 -14.03 -9.40 -0.30
CA PHE A 144 -14.70 -10.37 0.59
C PHE A 144 -15.45 -9.73 1.76
N GLU A 145 -15.61 -8.40 1.78
CA GLU A 145 -16.37 -7.72 2.83
C GLU A 145 -17.87 -8.07 2.76
N ASP A 146 -18.39 -8.25 1.55
CA ASP A 146 -19.75 -8.72 1.30
C ASP A 146 -19.78 -9.65 0.06
N ILE A 147 -20.55 -10.73 0.16
CA ILE A 147 -20.68 -11.79 -0.85
C ILE A 147 -22.04 -11.63 -1.54
N ASN A 148 -22.10 -10.63 -2.42
CA ASN A 148 -23.33 -10.20 -3.10
C ASN A 148 -23.39 -10.55 -4.59
N THR A 149 -22.44 -11.33 -5.11
CA THR A 149 -22.44 -11.79 -6.50
C THR A 149 -22.06 -13.27 -6.58
N LYS A 150 -22.58 -13.98 -7.59
CA LYS A 150 -22.20 -15.37 -7.90
C LYS A 150 -20.70 -15.55 -8.03
N LYS A 151 -20.03 -14.56 -8.61
CA LYS A 151 -18.59 -14.54 -8.83
C LYS A 151 -17.80 -14.44 -7.51
N LYS A 152 -18.22 -13.58 -6.58
CA LYS A 152 -17.62 -13.51 -5.24
C LYS A 152 -17.85 -14.80 -4.44
N ALA A 153 -19.07 -15.37 -4.53
CA ALA A 153 -19.41 -16.63 -3.87
C ALA A 153 -18.57 -17.79 -4.42
N TYR A 154 -18.40 -17.86 -5.74
CA TYR A 154 -17.51 -18.82 -6.40
C TYR A 154 -16.09 -18.71 -5.86
N TRP A 155 -15.52 -17.50 -5.81
CA TRP A 155 -14.16 -17.32 -5.28
C TRP A 155 -14.06 -17.63 -3.80
N LEU A 156 -15.07 -17.33 -2.99
CA LEU A 156 -15.08 -17.73 -1.58
C LEU A 156 -15.02 -19.26 -1.44
N GLY A 157 -15.88 -19.98 -2.17
CA GLY A 157 -15.88 -21.45 -2.17
C GLY A 157 -14.57 -22.04 -2.70
N PHE A 158 -14.01 -21.43 -3.74
CA PHE A 158 -12.72 -21.82 -4.29
C PHE A 158 -11.57 -21.62 -3.28
N LEU A 159 -11.53 -20.49 -2.58
CA LEU A 159 -10.54 -20.23 -1.53
C LEU A 159 -10.68 -21.21 -0.36
N TRP A 160 -11.92 -21.60 -0.02
CA TRP A 160 -12.15 -22.60 1.02
C TRP A 160 -11.57 -23.98 0.69
N ALA A 161 -11.60 -24.36 -0.58
CA ALA A 161 -11.09 -25.65 -1.04
C ALA A 161 -9.56 -25.66 -1.21
N GLU A 162 -9.02 -24.63 -1.87
CA GLU A 162 -7.66 -24.68 -2.44
C GLU A 162 -6.64 -23.78 -1.74
N VAL A 163 -7.07 -22.81 -0.93
CA VAL A 163 -6.16 -21.78 -0.40
C VAL A 163 -5.66 -22.08 0.99
N TYR A 164 -4.36 -21.83 1.16
CA TYR A 164 -3.69 -21.81 2.44
C TYR A 164 -3.61 -20.39 3.00
N LEU A 165 -4.23 -20.17 4.15
CA LEU A 165 -3.99 -19.00 4.99
C LEU A 165 -2.79 -19.26 5.90
N GLY A 166 -1.64 -18.70 5.50
CA GLY A 166 -0.42 -18.78 6.28
C GLY A 166 -0.40 -17.79 7.45
N GLU A 167 0.65 -17.92 8.26
CA GLU A 167 0.96 -16.95 9.30
C GLU A 167 1.19 -15.54 8.70
N ASN A 168 1.02 -14.51 9.53
CA ASN A 168 1.24 -13.11 9.13
C ASN A 168 0.33 -12.60 8.00
N ASN A 169 -0.90 -13.11 7.93
CA ASN A 169 -1.93 -12.72 6.94
C ASN A 169 -1.51 -12.98 5.49
N GLN A 170 -0.74 -14.04 5.27
CA GLN A 170 -0.36 -14.49 3.94
C GLN A 170 -1.46 -15.37 3.33
N ILE A 171 -1.77 -15.10 2.07
CA ILE A 171 -2.65 -15.92 1.24
C ILE A 171 -1.78 -16.58 0.20
N THR A 172 -1.82 -17.90 0.10
CA THR A 172 -1.11 -18.68 -0.92
C THR A 172 -2.11 -19.56 -1.66
N LEU A 173 -2.17 -19.37 -2.98
CA LEU A 173 -2.86 -20.26 -3.91
C LEU A 173 -1.81 -20.96 -4.76
N ASP A 174 -1.84 -22.28 -4.80
CA ASP A 174 -0.82 -23.12 -5.44
C ASP A 174 -1.50 -24.31 -6.12
N LEU A 175 -1.61 -24.26 -7.45
CA LEU A 175 -2.34 -25.25 -8.24
C LEU A 175 -1.42 -25.93 -9.23
N SER A 176 -1.85 -27.08 -9.77
CA SER A 176 -1.18 -27.67 -10.93
C SER A 176 -1.22 -26.67 -12.10
N ASN A 177 -0.19 -26.68 -12.94
CA ASN A 177 -0.18 -25.87 -14.17
C ASN A 177 -1.37 -26.14 -15.12
N LYS A 178 -2.02 -27.31 -15.02
CA LYS A 178 -3.26 -27.62 -15.75
C LYS A 178 -4.42 -26.68 -15.40
N ASP A 179 -4.43 -26.15 -14.19
CA ASP A 179 -5.47 -25.28 -13.64
C ASP A 179 -5.02 -23.81 -13.60
N GLU A 180 -3.96 -23.45 -14.34
CA GLU A 180 -3.40 -22.10 -14.37
C GLU A 180 -4.46 -21.03 -14.71
N ILE A 181 -5.43 -21.37 -15.57
CA ILE A 181 -6.53 -20.47 -15.93
C ILE A 181 -7.35 -20.02 -14.72
N LEU A 182 -7.47 -20.85 -13.67
CA LEU A 182 -8.16 -20.46 -12.43
C LEU A 182 -7.37 -19.40 -11.68
N ILE A 183 -6.04 -19.52 -11.63
CA ILE A 183 -5.16 -18.51 -11.02
C ILE A 183 -5.25 -17.19 -11.80
N ASP A 184 -5.25 -17.25 -13.13
CA ASP A 184 -5.34 -16.06 -13.97
C ASP A 184 -6.68 -15.32 -13.80
N ASN A 185 -7.79 -16.08 -13.75
CA ASN A 185 -9.10 -15.51 -13.45
C ASN A 185 -9.15 -14.91 -12.04
N PHE A 186 -8.58 -15.59 -11.03
CA PHE A 186 -8.52 -15.08 -9.67
C PHE A 186 -7.70 -13.77 -9.58
N ILE A 187 -6.54 -13.73 -10.25
CA ILE A 187 -5.68 -12.54 -10.36
C ILE A 187 -6.47 -11.37 -10.93
N LYS A 188 -7.13 -11.59 -12.07
CA LYS A 188 -7.92 -10.57 -12.75
C LYS A 188 -9.06 -10.05 -11.87
N ASP A 189 -9.76 -10.96 -11.22
CA ASP A 189 -10.97 -10.62 -10.47
C ASP A 189 -10.68 -9.88 -9.17
N LEU A 190 -9.65 -10.31 -8.45
CA LEU A 190 -9.19 -9.67 -7.22
C LEU A 190 -8.33 -8.42 -7.49
N GLY A 191 -7.85 -8.22 -8.72
CA GLY A 191 -7.01 -7.10 -9.11
C GLY A 191 -5.55 -7.26 -8.66
N LEU A 192 -5.06 -8.49 -8.56
CA LEU A 192 -3.66 -8.77 -8.29
C LEU A 192 -2.81 -8.43 -9.53
N ASN A 193 -1.60 -7.93 -9.31
CA ASN A 193 -0.62 -7.83 -10.39
C ASN A 193 -0.14 -9.23 -10.84
N PRO A 194 -0.31 -9.61 -12.13
CA PRO A 194 0.15 -10.88 -12.69
C PRO A 194 1.67 -11.09 -12.65
N ASP A 195 2.49 -10.04 -12.54
CA ASP A 195 3.96 -10.15 -12.46
C ASP A 195 4.44 -10.92 -11.22
N TYR A 196 3.59 -11.03 -10.20
CA TYR A 196 3.86 -11.79 -8.98
C TYR A 196 3.32 -13.24 -9.02
N LYS A 197 2.75 -13.67 -10.16
CA LYS A 197 2.50 -15.07 -10.46
C LYS A 197 3.83 -15.77 -10.74
N SER A 198 4.07 -16.92 -10.13
CA SER A 198 5.29 -17.70 -10.37
C SER A 198 4.96 -19.16 -10.62
N SER A 199 5.83 -19.85 -11.35
CA SER A 199 5.76 -21.30 -11.53
C SER A 199 6.96 -21.98 -10.86
N TRP A 200 6.76 -23.21 -10.41
CA TRP A 200 7.80 -23.99 -9.76
C TRP A 200 7.58 -25.48 -10.00
N ASN A 201 8.67 -26.24 -10.03
CA ASN A 201 8.63 -27.68 -10.25
C ASN A 201 8.82 -28.43 -8.92
N ARG A 202 8.04 -29.49 -8.72
CA ARG A 202 8.16 -30.39 -7.58
C ARG A 202 8.30 -31.83 -8.06
N MET A 203 9.38 -32.49 -7.63
CA MET A 203 9.53 -33.93 -7.85
C MET A 203 8.52 -34.69 -6.97
N ARG A 204 7.77 -35.61 -7.57
CA ARG A 204 6.86 -36.54 -6.89
C ARG A 204 7.22 -37.97 -7.31
N LYS A 205 6.67 -38.98 -6.63
CA LYS A 205 6.83 -40.40 -7.03
C LYS A 205 6.41 -40.65 -8.49
N SER A 206 5.42 -39.90 -8.98
CA SER A 206 4.91 -39.96 -10.36
C SER A 206 5.70 -39.11 -11.36
N GLY A 207 6.88 -38.61 -11.00
CA GLY A 207 7.69 -37.71 -11.84
C GLY A 207 7.56 -36.22 -11.48
N LEU A 208 8.15 -35.38 -12.34
CA LEU A 208 8.19 -33.93 -12.18
C LEU A 208 6.80 -33.33 -12.43
N LYS A 209 6.29 -32.54 -11.49
CA LYS A 209 5.04 -31.78 -11.65
C LYS A 209 5.32 -30.28 -11.55
N THR A 210 4.74 -29.51 -12.47
CA THR A 210 4.79 -28.05 -12.46
C THR A 210 3.55 -27.49 -11.78
N TYR A 211 3.77 -26.53 -10.90
CA TYR A 211 2.73 -25.81 -10.17
C TYR A 211 2.84 -24.33 -10.49
N VAL A 212 1.69 -23.66 -10.46
CA VAL A 212 1.58 -22.22 -10.60
C VAL A 212 1.07 -21.68 -9.27
N ARG A 213 1.68 -20.58 -8.82
CA ARG A 213 1.46 -20.00 -7.50
C ARG A 213 1.25 -18.50 -7.60
N ILE A 214 0.35 -18.00 -6.77
CA ILE A 214 0.34 -16.59 -6.35
C ILE A 214 0.32 -16.49 -4.84
N ARG A 215 1.07 -15.53 -4.31
CA ARG A 215 1.25 -15.31 -2.88
C ARG A 215 1.30 -13.82 -2.56
N PHE A 216 0.46 -13.39 -1.64
CA PHE A 216 0.41 -12.00 -1.19
C PHE A 216 0.00 -11.90 0.29
N LYS A 217 0.20 -10.74 0.91
CA LYS A 217 -0.16 -10.50 2.32
C LYS A 217 -1.20 -9.38 2.40
N CYS A 218 -2.42 -9.67 2.86
CA CYS A 218 -3.47 -8.66 2.98
C CYS A 218 -4.25 -8.87 4.28
N VAL A 219 -4.06 -7.94 5.24
CA VAL A 219 -4.71 -8.04 6.57
C VAL A 219 -6.23 -7.96 6.45
N LYS A 220 -6.75 -7.08 5.57
CA LYS A 220 -8.20 -6.90 5.38
C LYS A 220 -8.83 -8.16 4.81
N ILE A 221 -8.33 -8.67 3.68
CA ILE A 221 -8.88 -9.89 3.05
C ILE A 221 -8.81 -11.08 4.02
N VAL A 222 -7.69 -11.29 4.72
CA VAL A 222 -7.60 -12.39 5.70
C VAL A 222 -8.61 -12.23 6.84
N LYS A 223 -8.83 -11.00 7.33
CA LYS A 223 -9.86 -10.73 8.33
C LYS A 223 -11.26 -11.03 7.79
N ASP A 224 -11.57 -10.60 6.58
CA ASP A 224 -12.87 -10.82 5.94
C ASP A 224 -13.14 -12.32 5.74
N LEU A 225 -12.16 -13.07 5.23
CA LEU A 225 -12.26 -14.52 5.07
C LEU A 225 -12.50 -15.23 6.40
N LYS A 226 -11.81 -14.81 7.48
CA LYS A 226 -12.04 -15.34 8.83
C LYS A 226 -13.44 -15.03 9.35
N ASN A 227 -13.94 -13.81 9.12
CA ASN A 227 -15.30 -13.42 9.49
C ASN A 227 -16.35 -14.24 8.73
N LEU A 228 -16.04 -14.65 7.50
CA LEU A 228 -16.87 -15.54 6.69
C LEU A 228 -16.72 -17.03 7.05
N GLY A 229 -15.90 -17.38 8.05
CA GLY A 229 -15.75 -18.76 8.52
C GLY A 229 -14.55 -19.53 7.94
N HIS A 230 -13.68 -18.90 7.14
CA HIS A 230 -12.45 -19.54 6.67
C HIS A 230 -11.39 -19.54 7.77
N ILE A 231 -11.09 -20.73 8.30
CA ILE A 231 -10.10 -20.94 9.36
C ILE A 231 -8.86 -21.61 8.72
N PRO A 232 -7.63 -21.29 9.15
CA PRO A 232 -6.42 -21.97 8.70
C PRO A 232 -6.54 -23.51 8.81
N SER A 233 -5.93 -24.21 7.86
CA SER A 233 -5.99 -25.67 7.73
C SER A 233 -5.66 -26.37 9.06
N GLY A 234 -6.59 -27.20 9.55
CA GLY A 234 -6.42 -28.00 10.78
C GLY A 234 -7.51 -27.81 11.82
N LEU A 235 -8.36 -26.79 11.69
CA LEU A 235 -9.47 -26.53 12.60
C LEU A 235 -10.81 -26.82 11.88
N LYS A 236 -11.68 -27.61 12.51
CA LYS A 236 -13.01 -27.94 11.95
C LYS A 236 -13.85 -26.66 11.78
N LEU A 237 -14.51 -26.53 10.64
CA LEU A 237 -15.53 -25.51 10.36
C LEU A 237 -16.57 -25.51 11.47
N THR A 238 -16.84 -24.34 12.06
CA THR A 238 -17.92 -24.19 13.05
C THR A 238 -19.05 -23.27 12.58
N LYS A 239 -18.87 -22.47 11.51
CA LYS A 239 -19.93 -21.59 10.97
C LYS A 239 -19.80 -21.39 9.45
N PHE A 240 -20.90 -21.62 8.72
CA PHE A 240 -21.05 -21.21 7.33
C PHE A 240 -21.39 -19.71 7.24
N PRO A 241 -20.95 -19.00 6.18
CA PRO A 241 -21.28 -17.60 5.98
C PRO A 241 -22.76 -17.44 5.66
N ILE A 242 -23.36 -16.35 6.14
CA ILE A 242 -24.71 -15.95 5.75
C ILE A 242 -24.61 -15.28 4.38
N LEU A 243 -25.15 -15.94 3.34
CA LEU A 243 -25.20 -15.41 1.99
C LEU A 243 -26.43 -14.49 1.86
N ARG A 244 -26.24 -13.27 1.37
CA ARG A 244 -27.27 -12.22 1.38
C ARG A 244 -28.23 -12.25 0.20
N SER A 245 -28.13 -13.20 -0.72
CA SER A 245 -29.06 -13.31 -1.85
C SER A 245 -29.65 -14.71 -1.96
N ARG A 246 -30.94 -14.77 -2.31
CA ARG A 246 -31.70 -16.01 -2.47
C ARG A 246 -31.17 -16.91 -3.59
N GLU A 247 -30.48 -16.35 -4.58
CA GLU A 247 -29.82 -17.11 -5.66
C GLU A 247 -28.50 -17.78 -5.22
N LEU A 248 -28.05 -17.51 -4.00
CA LEU A 248 -26.81 -18.04 -3.44
C LEU A 248 -27.05 -19.03 -2.29
N VAL A 249 -28.30 -19.24 -1.86
CA VAL A 249 -28.71 -20.21 -0.82
C VAL A 249 -29.13 -21.52 -1.47
#